data_AF-A0A354CM01-F1
#
_entry.id   AF-A0A354CM01-F1
#
_cell.length_a   1.000
_cell.length_b   1.000
_cell.length_c   1.000
_cell.angle_alpha   90.00
_cell.angle_beta   90.00
_cell.angle_gamma   90.00
#
_symmetry.space_group_name_H-M   'P 1'
#
loop_
_entity.id
_entity.type
_entity.pdbx_description
1 polymer ?
#
loop_
_entity_poly.entity_id
_entity_poly.type
_entity_poly.pdbx_seq_one_letter_code
_entity_poly.pdbx_strand_id
1 'polypeptide(L)'
;IRRAAYILAAEILLAGYLYIVRSVPVRIKSGTGLYCFSGMAVLMFFFARDIDGQYIGMLADNSGNAPMLLVLSILLMVAALVSVLIGMSGNDLRILQPQTQSTGSGATGRGLLDCGFSGFKCVDALIMITGTLAFFIMGITGLGTHTIPSSQLHIQADRNRDVVLDFGRDVTISKVEIFLGYEGKRTVSFSKLEDDAWNVFKSRQEVTAAYCWNEIKLDSTQKVLGCVFLDNDAYVGEMIFFDDKGNKILPQNAGAYMKLFDEQALYPEDETYYYRTMFDEVYHARTAYEFANDLPIYENTHPPLGKTIISIGIKMFGMNPFGWRFMSVVCGSFIVTLVYAFALRITGTMYIRML
;
A
#
# COMPACT_ATOMS: atom_id res chain seq x y z
N ILE A 1 13.20 -19.96 0.50
CA ILE A 1 12.56 -20.68 1.62
C ILE A 1 11.22 -20.04 2.02
N ARG A 2 11.16 -18.76 2.45
CA ARG A 2 9.88 -18.08 2.73
C ARG A 2 8.93 -18.05 1.51
N ARG A 3 9.45 -17.75 0.31
CA ARG A 3 8.69 -17.84 -0.97
C ARG A 3 8.05 -19.22 -1.20
N ALA A 4 8.73 -20.32 -0.87
CA ALA A 4 8.22 -21.68 -1.08
C ALA A 4 7.13 -22.08 -0.06
N ALA A 5 7.16 -21.53 1.15
CA ALA A 5 6.18 -21.80 2.19
C ALA A 5 4.81 -21.15 1.90
N TYR A 6 4.81 -19.91 1.37
CA TYR A 6 3.58 -19.26 0.89
C TYR A 6 2.97 -19.98 -0.31
N ILE A 7 3.83 -20.49 -1.20
CA ILE A 7 3.43 -21.28 -2.38
C ILE A 7 2.80 -22.60 -1.95
N LEU A 8 3.44 -23.36 -1.05
CA LEU A 8 2.90 -24.63 -0.56
C LEU A 8 1.56 -24.45 0.18
N ALA A 9 1.41 -23.37 0.95
CA ALA A 9 0.17 -23.08 1.68
C ALA A 9 -0.98 -22.69 0.75
N ALA A 10 -0.71 -21.88 -0.29
CA ALA A 10 -1.69 -21.52 -1.30
C ALA A 10 -2.06 -22.73 -2.18
N GLU A 11 -1.10 -23.60 -2.51
CA GLU A 11 -1.31 -24.84 -3.26
C GLU A 11 -2.14 -25.87 -2.47
N ILE A 12 -1.94 -25.99 -1.15
CA ILE A 12 -2.75 -26.87 -0.29
C ILE A 12 -4.20 -26.35 -0.19
N LEU A 13 -4.40 -25.04 -0.07
CA LEU A 13 -5.73 -24.43 -0.04
C LEU A 13 -6.47 -24.55 -1.38
N LEU A 14 -5.75 -24.41 -2.49
CA LEU A 14 -6.30 -24.49 -3.85
C LEU A 14 -6.53 -25.95 -4.31
N ALA A 15 -5.66 -26.89 -3.93
CA ALA A 15 -5.88 -28.33 -4.17
C ALA A 15 -7.05 -28.86 -3.35
N GLY A 16 -7.22 -28.39 -2.10
CA GLY A 16 -8.43 -28.62 -1.31
C GLY A 16 -9.69 -28.09 -2.01
N TYR A 17 -9.62 -26.88 -2.55
CA TYR A 17 -10.71 -26.24 -3.30
C TYR A 17 -11.08 -26.99 -4.61
N LEU A 18 -10.09 -27.43 -5.41
CA LEU A 18 -10.32 -28.15 -6.66
C LEU A 18 -10.77 -29.60 -6.47
N TYR A 19 -10.31 -30.27 -5.42
CA TYR A 19 -10.81 -31.60 -5.05
C TYR A 19 -12.30 -31.53 -4.70
N ILE A 20 -12.72 -30.52 -3.93
CA ILE A 20 -14.12 -30.26 -3.55
C ILE A 20 -15.01 -29.96 -4.78
N VAL A 21 -14.53 -29.20 -5.76
CA VAL A 21 -15.29 -28.90 -6.99
C VAL A 21 -15.49 -30.15 -7.86
N ARG A 22 -14.55 -31.10 -7.85
CA ARG A 22 -14.57 -32.28 -8.73
C ARG A 22 -15.33 -33.48 -8.16
N SER A 23 -15.42 -33.61 -6.83
CA SER A 23 -16.04 -34.77 -6.17
C SER A 23 -17.53 -34.63 -5.86
N VAL A 24 -18.15 -33.47 -6.13
CA VAL A 24 -19.58 -33.25 -5.83
C VAL A 24 -20.40 -33.19 -7.12
N PRO A 25 -21.26 -34.19 -7.41
CA PRO A 25 -22.15 -34.13 -8.56
C PRO A 25 -23.33 -33.21 -8.25
N VAL A 26 -23.17 -31.88 -8.40
CA VAL A 26 -24.24 -30.92 -8.12
C VAL A 26 -24.92 -30.45 -9.40
N ARG A 27 -26.19 -30.86 -9.57
CA ARG A 27 -27.17 -30.16 -10.41
C ARG A 27 -27.58 -28.88 -9.66
N ILE A 28 -26.89 -27.76 -9.91
CA ILE A 28 -27.15 -26.47 -9.26
C ILE A 28 -28.32 -25.78 -9.98
N LYS A 29 -29.42 -25.53 -9.27
CA LYS A 29 -30.67 -24.95 -9.82
C LYS A 29 -30.77 -23.42 -9.77
N SER A 30 -29.82 -22.69 -9.20
CA SER A 30 -29.81 -21.22 -9.32
C SER A 30 -28.40 -20.68 -9.52
N GLY A 31 -28.21 -19.96 -10.63
CA GLY A 31 -26.93 -19.42 -11.07
C GLY A 31 -26.32 -18.35 -10.15
N THR A 32 -27.01 -17.93 -9.08
CA THR A 32 -26.65 -16.79 -8.24
C THR A 32 -25.32 -16.98 -7.49
N GLY A 33 -25.01 -18.21 -7.06
CA GLY A 33 -23.76 -18.50 -6.34
C GLY A 33 -22.51 -18.33 -7.21
N LEU A 34 -22.61 -18.67 -8.50
CA LEU A 34 -21.48 -18.59 -9.43
C LEU A 34 -20.97 -17.15 -9.62
N TYR A 35 -21.87 -16.16 -9.57
CA TYR A 35 -21.52 -14.75 -9.77
C TYR A 35 -20.73 -14.14 -8.61
N CYS A 36 -20.98 -14.57 -7.37
CA CYS A 36 -20.19 -14.12 -6.21
C CYS A 36 -18.77 -14.68 -6.24
N PHE A 37 -18.60 -15.94 -6.68
CA PHE A 37 -17.28 -16.57 -6.79
C PHE A 37 -16.46 -16.04 -7.96
N SER A 38 -17.09 -15.71 -9.10
CA SER A 38 -16.39 -15.02 -10.19
C SER A 38 -15.97 -13.59 -9.80
N GLY A 39 -16.78 -12.89 -9.01
CA GLY A 39 -16.44 -11.54 -8.52
C GLY A 39 -15.22 -11.54 -7.61
N MET A 40 -15.09 -12.51 -6.71
CA MET A 40 -13.93 -12.64 -5.81
C MET A 40 -12.65 -13.04 -6.56
N ALA A 41 -12.76 -13.92 -7.57
CA ALA A 41 -11.64 -14.28 -8.43
C ALA A 41 -11.13 -13.09 -9.26
N VAL A 42 -12.04 -12.25 -9.78
CA VAL A 42 -11.71 -11.01 -10.49
C VAL A 42 -11.03 -9.99 -9.57
N LEU A 43 -11.53 -9.82 -8.34
CA LEU A 43 -10.92 -8.96 -7.32
C LEU A 43 -9.50 -9.42 -6.96
N MET A 44 -9.31 -10.73 -6.73
CA MET A 44 -7.99 -11.32 -6.47
C MET A 44 -7.04 -11.17 -7.68
N PHE A 45 -7.56 -11.24 -8.91
CA PHE A 45 -6.79 -10.98 -10.13
C PHE A 45 -6.33 -9.52 -10.22
N PHE A 46 -7.19 -8.55 -9.90
CA PHE A 46 -6.78 -7.13 -9.88
C PHE A 46 -5.77 -6.83 -8.76
N PHE A 47 -5.93 -7.42 -7.58
CA PHE A 47 -4.93 -7.31 -6.51
C PHE A 47 -3.58 -7.93 -6.91
N ALA A 48 -3.58 -9.12 -7.52
CA ALA A 48 -2.36 -9.75 -8.03
C ALA A 48 -1.74 -8.92 -9.16
N ARG A 49 -2.55 -8.37 -10.08
CA ARG A 49 -2.11 -7.50 -11.16
C ARG A 49 -1.55 -6.17 -10.65
N ASP A 50 -2.11 -5.55 -9.63
CA ASP A 50 -1.56 -4.29 -9.09
C ASP A 50 -0.26 -4.53 -8.34
N ILE A 51 -0.15 -5.68 -7.65
CA ILE A 51 1.11 -6.14 -7.06
C ILE A 51 2.15 -6.38 -8.15
N ASP A 52 1.82 -7.06 -9.26
CA ASP A 52 2.73 -7.31 -10.40
C ASP A 52 2.94 -6.09 -11.31
N GLY A 53 1.98 -5.18 -11.38
CA GLY A 53 1.96 -4.01 -12.27
C GLY A 53 3.04 -2.99 -11.90
N GLN A 54 3.41 -2.96 -10.62
CA GLN A 54 4.58 -2.23 -10.15
C GLN A 54 5.92 -2.90 -10.53
N TYR A 55 5.91 -4.15 -10.99
CA TYR A 55 7.08 -4.91 -11.47
C TYR A 55 7.13 -5.07 -13.01
N ILE A 56 6.12 -4.64 -13.76
CA ILE A 56 6.13 -4.70 -15.25
C ILE A 56 7.27 -3.86 -15.85
N GLY A 57 7.73 -2.81 -15.14
CA GLY A 57 8.95 -2.07 -15.52
C GLY A 57 10.22 -2.93 -15.47
N MET A 58 10.27 -3.96 -14.62
CA MET A 58 11.39 -4.91 -14.51
C MET A 58 11.27 -6.10 -15.46
N LEU A 59 10.07 -6.42 -15.97
CA LEU A 59 9.88 -7.48 -16.98
C LEU A 59 10.35 -7.06 -18.39
N ALA A 60 10.54 -5.76 -18.62
CA ALA A 60 11.15 -5.25 -19.85
C ALA A 60 12.68 -5.47 -19.89
N ASP A 61 13.30 -5.77 -18.75
CA ASP A 61 14.73 -6.04 -18.64
C ASP A 61 14.99 -7.54 -18.38
N ASN A 62 14.87 -8.32 -19.47
CA ASN A 62 15.62 -9.56 -19.71
C ASN A 62 15.77 -10.58 -18.56
N SER A 63 14.67 -11.03 -17.95
CA SER A 63 14.64 -12.39 -17.37
C SER A 63 13.32 -13.08 -17.70
N GLY A 64 13.39 -14.09 -18.57
CA GLY A 64 12.27 -14.76 -19.24
C GLY A 64 11.36 -15.63 -18.36
N ASN A 65 11.04 -15.20 -17.15
CA ASN A 65 10.03 -15.83 -16.31
C ASN A 65 8.90 -14.84 -16.09
N ALA A 66 7.89 -14.88 -16.96
CA ALA A 66 6.56 -14.40 -16.57
C ALA A 66 6.23 -15.07 -15.22
N PRO A 67 5.88 -14.32 -14.16
CA PRO A 67 5.65 -14.92 -12.86
C PRO A 67 4.48 -15.89 -13.03
N MET A 68 4.70 -17.17 -12.71
CA MET A 68 3.67 -18.22 -12.82
C MET A 68 2.32 -17.81 -12.20
N LEU A 69 2.33 -16.87 -11.26
CA LEU A 69 1.17 -16.18 -10.68
C LEU A 69 0.26 -15.47 -11.70
N LEU A 70 0.82 -14.74 -12.67
CA LEU A 70 0.04 -14.06 -13.70
C LEU A 70 -0.65 -15.10 -14.62
N VAL A 71 0.10 -16.12 -15.03
CA VAL A 71 -0.42 -17.20 -15.88
C VAL A 71 -1.51 -18.00 -15.14
N LEU A 72 -1.27 -18.34 -13.86
CA LEU A 72 -2.21 -19.08 -13.03
C LEU A 72 -3.48 -18.26 -12.72
N SER A 73 -3.34 -16.96 -12.45
CA SER A 73 -4.48 -16.07 -12.20
C SER A 73 -5.33 -15.85 -13.45
N ILE A 74 -4.72 -15.75 -14.64
CA ILE A 74 -5.43 -15.75 -15.93
C ILE A 74 -6.19 -17.07 -16.13
N LEU A 75 -5.55 -18.22 -15.87
CA LEU A 75 -6.20 -19.53 -15.99
C LEU A 75 -7.40 -19.69 -15.05
N LEU A 76 -7.28 -19.19 -13.81
CA LEU A 76 -8.36 -19.19 -12.83
C LEU A 76 -9.51 -18.24 -13.21
N MET A 77 -9.20 -17.07 -13.75
CA MET A 77 -10.20 -16.14 -14.29
C MET A 77 -10.96 -16.75 -15.48
N VAL A 78 -10.24 -17.42 -16.40
CA VAL A 78 -10.85 -18.14 -17.52
C VAL A 78 -11.72 -19.29 -17.02
N ALA A 79 -11.27 -20.07 -16.03
CA ALA A 79 -12.08 -21.13 -15.43
C ALA A 79 -13.36 -20.60 -14.76
N ALA A 80 -13.28 -19.44 -14.09
CA ALA A 80 -14.44 -18.78 -13.51
C ALA A 80 -15.43 -18.28 -14.59
N LEU A 81 -14.93 -17.64 -15.65
CA LEU A 81 -15.73 -17.20 -16.80
C LEU A 81 -16.41 -18.36 -17.52
N VAL A 82 -15.69 -19.45 -17.77
CA VAL A 82 -16.24 -20.67 -18.39
C VAL A 82 -17.32 -21.28 -17.51
N SER A 83 -17.12 -21.30 -16.19
CA SER A 83 -18.14 -21.77 -15.25
C SER A 83 -19.40 -20.92 -15.33
N VAL A 84 -19.27 -19.58 -15.38
CA VAL A 84 -20.42 -18.65 -15.52
C VAL A 84 -21.14 -18.86 -16.85
N LEU A 85 -20.42 -19.01 -17.95
CA LEU A 85 -21.00 -19.25 -19.27
C LEU A 85 -21.73 -20.60 -19.34
N ILE A 86 -21.20 -21.65 -18.72
CA ILE A 86 -21.86 -22.95 -18.59
C ILE A 86 -23.13 -22.84 -17.73
N GLY A 87 -23.08 -22.05 -16.65
CA GLY A 87 -24.24 -21.75 -15.80
C GLY A 87 -25.34 -20.95 -16.52
N MET A 88 -24.97 -20.08 -17.46
CA MET A 88 -25.91 -19.32 -18.29
C MET A 88 -26.51 -20.14 -19.44
N SER A 89 -25.82 -21.19 -19.91
CA SER A 89 -26.31 -22.11 -20.96
C SER A 89 -27.35 -23.12 -20.47
N GLY A 90 -27.60 -23.20 -19.15
CA GLY A 90 -28.67 -24.01 -18.57
C GLY A 90 -30.01 -23.30 -18.70
N ASN A 91 -30.86 -23.74 -19.65
CA ASN A 91 -32.26 -23.36 -19.76
C ASN A 91 -33.00 -23.54 -18.42
N ASP A 92 -33.26 -22.45 -17.70
CA ASP A 92 -34.42 -22.29 -16.79
C ASP A 92 -34.46 -20.85 -16.24
N LEU A 93 -34.65 -19.87 -17.13
CA LEU A 93 -35.05 -18.50 -16.76
C LEU A 93 -36.58 -18.47 -16.57
N ARG A 94 -37.09 -19.20 -15.57
CA ARG A 94 -38.50 -19.06 -15.15
C ARG A 94 -38.62 -17.88 -14.19
N ILE A 95 -39.10 -16.76 -14.72
CA ILE A 95 -39.62 -15.63 -13.96
C ILE A 95 -40.64 -16.18 -12.96
N LEU A 96 -40.38 -15.99 -11.66
CA LEU A 96 -41.27 -16.37 -10.57
C LEU A 96 -42.63 -15.70 -10.76
N GLN A 97 -43.64 -16.44 -11.22
CA GLN A 97 -45.03 -16.01 -11.06
C GLN A 97 -45.47 -16.29 -9.62
N PRO A 98 -46.21 -15.38 -8.97
CA PRO A 98 -46.68 -15.58 -7.60
C PRO A 98 -47.74 -16.69 -7.60
N GLN A 99 -47.57 -17.71 -6.77
CA GLN A 99 -48.64 -18.69 -6.54
C GLN A 99 -49.76 -18.05 -5.72
N THR A 100 -50.95 -17.97 -6.30
CA THR A 100 -52.21 -17.72 -5.60
C THR A 100 -52.57 -18.95 -4.77
N GLN A 101 -52.45 -18.84 -3.44
CA GLN A 101 -53.03 -19.81 -2.51
C GLN A 101 -54.47 -19.40 -2.19
N SER A 102 -55.43 -20.28 -2.49
CA SER A 102 -56.82 -20.16 -2.04
C SER A 102 -57.01 -20.82 -0.68
N THR A 103 -57.57 -20.02 0.24
CA THR A 103 -58.45 -20.34 1.38
C THR A 103 -57.93 -21.19 2.55
N GLY A 104 -57.91 -20.60 3.75
CA GLY A 104 -58.05 -21.34 5.00
C GLY A 104 -57.45 -20.74 6.28
N SER A 105 -58.10 -19.70 6.82
CA SER A 105 -58.18 -19.32 8.25
C SER A 105 -56.90 -19.06 9.09
N GLY A 106 -56.75 -17.80 9.52
CA GLY A 106 -56.20 -17.43 10.84
C GLY A 106 -54.69 -17.40 10.98
N ALA A 107 -54.04 -16.30 10.56
CA ALA A 107 -52.70 -15.97 11.03
C ALA A 107 -52.55 -14.44 11.18
N THR A 108 -52.30 -14.05 12.42
CA THR A 108 -51.90 -12.72 12.87
C THR A 108 -50.72 -12.18 12.06
N GLY A 109 -50.73 -10.87 11.79
CA GLY A 109 -49.76 -10.19 10.95
C GLY A 109 -48.32 -10.44 11.39
N ARG A 110 -47.55 -11.13 10.54
CA ARG A 110 -46.08 -11.19 10.63
C ARG A 110 -45.51 -9.90 10.06
N GLY A 111 -44.97 -9.07 10.94
CA GLY A 111 -44.28 -7.85 10.58
C GLY A 111 -42.98 -8.11 9.83
N LEU A 112 -42.56 -7.12 9.05
CA LEU A 112 -41.33 -7.02 8.24
C LEU A 112 -40.01 -7.14 9.05
N LEU A 113 -40.08 -7.48 10.34
CA LEU A 113 -38.96 -7.61 11.27
C LEU A 113 -38.73 -9.04 11.76
N ASP A 114 -39.50 -10.02 11.28
CA ASP A 114 -39.34 -11.45 11.63
C ASP A 114 -38.19 -12.11 10.83
N CYS A 115 -37.09 -11.38 10.63
CA CYS A 115 -35.82 -11.89 10.12
C CYS A 115 -35.09 -12.59 11.26
N GLY A 116 -35.64 -13.70 11.76
CA GLY A 116 -35.01 -14.49 12.81
C GLY A 116 -33.58 -14.84 12.41
N PHE A 117 -32.61 -14.50 13.25
CA PHE A 117 -31.17 -14.85 13.13
C PHE A 117 -30.97 -16.36 13.38
N SER A 118 -31.80 -17.19 12.75
CA SER A 118 -31.80 -18.65 12.86
C SER A 118 -30.84 -19.21 11.82
N GLY A 119 -29.54 -18.99 11.99
CA GLY A 119 -28.60 -19.53 11.02
C GLY A 119 -27.10 -19.32 11.20
N PHE A 120 -26.63 -18.86 12.35
CA PHE A 120 -25.18 -18.72 12.57
C PHE A 120 -24.65 -19.95 13.33
N LYS A 121 -23.88 -20.82 12.66
CA LYS A 121 -23.24 -21.98 13.30
C LYS A 121 -21.81 -21.67 13.70
N CYS A 122 -21.29 -22.42 14.67
CA CYS A 122 -19.88 -22.32 15.08
C CYS A 122 -18.89 -22.54 13.92
N VAL A 123 -19.30 -23.30 12.90
CA VAL A 123 -18.51 -23.54 11.68
C VAL A 123 -18.36 -22.27 10.85
N ASP A 124 -19.42 -21.47 10.73
CA ASP A 124 -19.39 -20.20 9.99
C ASP A 124 -18.43 -19.21 10.66
N ALA A 125 -18.47 -19.16 12.00
CA ALA A 125 -17.52 -18.39 12.80
C ALA A 125 -16.07 -18.85 12.57
N LEU A 126 -15.83 -20.16 12.53
CA LEU A 126 -14.50 -20.72 12.31
C LEU A 126 -13.96 -20.38 10.91
N ILE A 127 -14.79 -20.43 9.88
CA ILE A 127 -14.41 -20.04 8.51
C ILE A 127 -14.07 -18.55 8.46
N MET A 128 -14.93 -17.70 9.03
CA MET A 128 -14.70 -16.26 9.07
C MET A 128 -13.40 -15.91 9.80
N ILE A 129 -13.18 -16.49 10.98
CA ILE A 129 -11.96 -16.27 11.76
C ILE A 129 -10.73 -16.76 11.00
N THR A 130 -10.77 -17.97 10.43
CA THR A 130 -9.62 -18.55 9.73
C THR A 130 -9.29 -17.76 8.47
N GLY A 131 -10.28 -17.38 7.67
CA GLY A 131 -10.09 -16.60 6.45
C GLY A 131 -9.56 -15.19 6.74
N THR A 132 -10.14 -14.51 7.74
CA THR A 132 -9.65 -13.20 8.19
C THR A 132 -8.24 -13.27 8.74
N LEU A 133 -7.92 -14.29 9.55
CA LEU A 133 -6.58 -14.47 10.12
C LEU A 133 -5.56 -14.79 9.02
N ALA A 134 -5.90 -15.65 8.07
CA ALA A 134 -5.04 -15.97 6.93
C ALA A 134 -4.75 -14.72 6.08
N PHE A 135 -5.77 -13.93 5.75
CA PHE A 135 -5.59 -12.67 5.01
C PHE A 135 -4.74 -11.68 5.79
N PHE A 136 -4.98 -11.53 7.10
CA PHE A 136 -4.21 -10.64 7.97
C PHE A 136 -2.72 -11.04 8.03
N ILE A 137 -2.43 -12.32 8.26
CA ILE A 137 -1.07 -12.86 8.31
C ILE A 137 -0.35 -12.66 6.96
N MET A 138 -1.04 -12.86 5.84
CA MET A 138 -0.45 -12.60 4.53
C MET A 138 -0.20 -11.11 4.32
N GLY A 139 -1.20 -10.26 4.58
CA GLY A 139 -1.12 -8.81 4.37
C GLY A 139 -0.04 -8.11 5.19
N ILE A 140 0.19 -8.54 6.43
CA ILE A 140 1.17 -7.88 7.31
C ILE A 140 2.63 -8.14 6.88
N THR A 141 2.89 -9.22 6.14
CA THR A 141 4.27 -9.68 5.82
C THR A 141 4.98 -8.86 4.74
N GLY A 142 4.29 -7.90 4.12
CA GLY A 142 4.81 -7.06 3.05
C GLY A 142 4.47 -5.58 3.20
N LEU A 143 4.23 -5.08 4.42
CA LEU A 143 3.80 -3.69 4.59
C LEU A 143 4.91 -2.65 4.40
N GLY A 144 6.17 -3.03 4.45
CA GLY A 144 7.29 -2.11 4.28
C GLY A 144 8.20 -2.05 5.49
N THR A 145 9.14 -1.12 5.44
CA THR A 145 10.11 -0.87 6.51
C THR A 145 9.44 -0.31 7.77
N HIS A 146 10.05 -0.62 8.90
CA HIS A 146 9.70 -0.08 10.22
C HIS A 146 10.51 1.17 10.58
N THR A 147 11.46 1.57 9.72
CA THR A 147 12.39 2.67 10.00
C THR A 147 12.53 3.54 8.77
N ILE A 148 12.40 4.85 8.98
CA ILE A 148 12.73 5.92 8.03
C ILE A 148 13.47 7.02 8.80
N PRO A 149 14.20 7.93 8.14
CA PRO A 149 14.84 9.05 8.81
C PRO A 149 13.84 9.85 9.66
N SER A 150 14.26 10.17 10.87
CA SER A 150 13.46 10.77 11.94
C SER A 150 14.10 12.03 12.51
N SER A 151 15.42 12.18 12.41
CA SER A 151 16.12 13.41 12.75
C SER A 151 15.76 14.50 11.74
N GLN A 152 15.59 15.75 12.21
CA GLN A 152 15.29 16.89 11.35
C GLN A 152 16.03 18.15 11.81
N LEU A 153 16.70 18.80 10.86
CA LEU A 153 17.24 20.14 11.01
C LEU A 153 16.17 21.17 10.65
N HIS A 154 15.96 22.12 11.57
CA HIS A 154 15.06 23.25 11.36
C HIS A 154 15.87 24.44 10.82
N ILE A 155 15.56 24.84 9.59
CA ILE A 155 16.20 25.94 8.89
C ILE A 155 15.22 27.12 8.88
N GLN A 156 15.62 28.21 9.54
CA GLN A 156 14.82 29.44 9.63
C GLN A 156 15.53 30.58 8.89
N ALA A 157 14.73 31.33 8.13
CA ALA A 157 15.18 32.44 7.29
C ALA A 157 15.91 33.57 8.04
N ASP A 158 15.68 33.73 9.34
CA ASP A 158 16.20 34.80 10.20
C ASP A 158 17.53 34.47 10.89
N ARG A 159 17.90 33.18 10.97
CA ARG A 159 19.05 32.72 11.76
C ARG A 159 20.11 31.99 10.97
N ASN A 160 19.74 31.06 10.09
CA ASN A 160 20.71 30.13 9.53
C ASN A 160 20.18 29.46 8.25
N ARG A 161 19.94 30.27 7.21
CA ARG A 161 19.40 29.79 5.93
C ARG A 161 20.41 28.94 5.13
N ASP A 162 21.69 29.15 5.40
CA ASP A 162 22.78 28.65 4.56
C ASP A 162 23.43 27.43 5.21
N VAL A 163 23.25 26.27 4.57
CA VAL A 163 23.99 25.06 4.90
C VAL A 163 25.25 25.04 4.03
N VAL A 164 26.40 25.30 4.63
CA VAL A 164 27.69 25.39 3.94
C VAL A 164 28.48 24.12 4.21
N LEU A 165 28.68 23.31 3.19
CA LEU A 165 29.33 22.00 3.27
C LEU A 165 30.73 22.08 2.68
N ASP A 166 31.75 21.75 3.48
CA ASP A 166 33.15 21.69 3.04
C ASP A 166 33.59 20.22 2.91
N PHE A 167 33.97 19.83 1.71
CA PHE A 167 34.48 18.48 1.43
C PHE A 167 36.00 18.38 1.61
N GLY A 168 36.69 19.51 1.84
CA GLY A 168 38.13 19.65 2.05
C GLY A 168 39.00 19.38 0.82
N ARG A 169 38.42 18.82 -0.24
CA ARG A 169 39.03 18.59 -1.56
C ARG A 169 38.00 18.85 -2.66
N ASP A 170 38.47 19.09 -3.88
CA ASP A 170 37.57 19.12 -5.03
C ASP A 170 36.92 17.75 -5.22
N VAL A 171 35.59 17.73 -5.13
CA VAL A 171 34.78 16.54 -5.36
C VAL A 171 33.79 16.81 -6.48
N THR A 172 33.64 15.85 -7.38
CA THR A 172 32.57 15.84 -8.37
C THR A 172 31.33 15.22 -7.73
N ILE A 173 30.27 16.01 -7.62
CA ILE A 173 28.98 15.57 -7.08
C ILE A 173 28.02 15.38 -8.25
N SER A 174 27.58 14.15 -8.48
CA SER A 174 26.62 13.80 -9.52
C SER A 174 25.20 14.18 -9.09
N LYS A 175 24.79 13.69 -7.91
CA LYS A 175 23.45 13.91 -7.35
C LYS A 175 23.47 14.10 -5.85
N VAL A 176 22.38 14.69 -5.35
CA VAL A 176 22.02 14.73 -3.95
C VAL A 176 20.64 14.11 -3.75
N GLU A 177 20.51 13.31 -2.71
CA GLU A 177 19.24 12.74 -2.25
C GLU A 177 18.85 13.46 -0.97
N ILE A 178 17.69 14.11 -0.97
CA ILE A 178 17.18 14.86 0.19
C ILE A 178 15.95 14.16 0.72
N PHE A 179 16.00 13.75 1.99
CA PHE A 179 14.85 13.24 2.71
C PHE A 179 14.12 14.39 3.40
N LEU A 180 12.84 14.57 3.08
CA LEU A 180 11.98 15.52 3.77
C LEU A 180 11.14 14.82 4.85
N GLY A 181 10.92 15.54 5.94
CA GLY A 181 10.00 15.16 7.00
C GLY A 181 8.53 15.35 6.62
N TYR A 182 7.72 15.82 7.58
CA TYR A 182 6.29 16.07 7.37
C TYR A 182 6.03 17.20 6.37
N GLU A 183 6.99 18.12 6.22
CA GLU A 183 6.91 19.26 5.32
C GLU A 183 7.38 18.90 3.92
N GLY A 184 6.45 18.51 3.06
CA GLY A 184 6.70 18.41 1.61
C GLY A 184 6.72 19.79 0.93
N LYS A 185 7.20 19.82 -0.33
CA LYS A 185 7.30 21.02 -1.19
C LYS A 185 8.24 22.09 -0.60
N ARG A 186 9.53 21.81 -0.60
CA ARG A 186 10.59 22.76 -0.24
C ARG A 186 11.39 23.16 -1.47
N THR A 187 11.92 24.37 -1.49
CA THR A 187 12.73 24.89 -2.58
C THR A 187 14.16 25.08 -2.11
N VAL A 188 15.12 24.47 -2.80
CA VAL A 188 16.56 24.55 -2.48
C VAL A 188 17.36 25.08 -3.67
N SER A 189 18.34 25.93 -3.39
CA SER A 189 19.34 26.38 -4.36
C SER A 189 20.73 25.91 -3.94
N PHE A 190 21.56 25.59 -4.94
CA PHE A 190 22.93 25.17 -4.76
C PHE A 190 23.90 26.17 -5.38
N SER A 191 24.90 26.54 -4.59
CA SER A 191 26.00 27.42 -4.98
C SER A 191 27.34 26.77 -4.71
N LYS A 192 28.36 27.18 -5.47
CA LYS A 192 29.77 26.82 -5.22
C LYS A 192 30.53 28.09 -4.85
N LEU A 193 31.54 27.93 -4.00
CA LEU A 193 32.44 29.03 -3.63
C LEU A 193 33.62 29.05 -4.61
N GLU A 194 33.77 30.13 -5.37
CA GLU A 194 34.87 30.35 -6.32
C GLU A 194 35.40 31.78 -6.14
N ASP A 195 36.72 31.94 -6.00
CA ASP A 195 37.38 33.25 -5.83
C ASP A 195 36.73 34.13 -4.74
N ASP A 196 36.41 33.52 -3.58
CA ASP A 196 35.71 34.15 -2.44
C ASP A 196 34.29 34.68 -2.75
N ALA A 197 33.71 34.29 -3.89
CA ALA A 197 32.36 34.63 -4.31
C ALA A 197 31.48 33.39 -4.45
N TRP A 198 30.21 33.51 -4.05
CA TRP A 198 29.21 32.46 -4.20
C TRP A 198 28.58 32.49 -5.59
N ASN A 199 28.83 31.45 -6.38
CA ASN A 199 28.23 31.28 -7.71
C ASN A 199 27.12 30.23 -7.66
N VAL A 200 25.88 30.66 -7.87
CA VAL A 200 24.71 29.77 -7.95
C VAL A 200 24.73 29.03 -9.29
N PHE A 201 24.76 27.70 -9.26
CA PHE A 201 24.78 26.87 -10.47
C PHE A 201 23.50 26.04 -10.65
N LYS A 202 22.77 25.76 -9.56
CA LYS A 202 21.42 25.18 -9.61
C LYS A 202 20.50 26.01 -8.73
N SER A 203 19.57 26.72 -9.34
CA SER A 203 18.65 27.61 -8.62
C SER A 203 17.27 26.96 -8.51
N ARG A 204 16.61 27.16 -7.36
CA ARG A 204 15.19 26.86 -7.13
C ARG A 204 14.78 25.44 -7.54
N GLN A 205 15.49 24.44 -7.04
CA GLN A 205 15.11 23.03 -7.21
C GLN A 205 13.99 22.68 -6.23
N GLU A 206 12.96 21.99 -6.72
CA GLU A 206 11.81 21.60 -5.90
C GLU A 206 12.01 20.21 -5.30
N VAL A 207 11.84 20.11 -3.98
CA VAL A 207 11.84 18.87 -3.21
C VAL A 207 10.38 18.61 -2.81
N THR A 208 9.72 17.70 -3.52
CA THR A 208 8.25 17.65 -3.54
C THR A 208 7.67 16.66 -2.54
N ALA A 209 8.21 15.44 -2.47
CA ALA A 209 7.63 14.34 -1.73
C ALA A 209 8.05 14.36 -0.25
N ALA A 210 7.06 14.36 0.65
CA ALA A 210 7.25 14.18 2.08
C ALA A 210 7.49 12.69 2.41
N TYR A 211 8.30 12.40 3.42
CA TYR A 211 8.65 11.05 3.85
C TYR A 211 9.24 10.17 2.74
N CYS A 212 9.96 10.81 1.82
CA CYS A 212 10.62 10.19 0.68
C CYS A 212 11.99 10.81 0.46
N TRP A 213 12.90 10.01 -0.10
CA TRP A 213 14.13 10.50 -0.71
C TRP A 213 13.78 11.16 -2.05
N ASN A 214 14.28 12.38 -2.24
CA ASN A 214 14.08 13.17 -3.45
C ASN A 214 15.44 13.39 -4.13
N GLU A 215 15.57 12.90 -5.35
CA GLU A 215 16.79 13.04 -6.15
C GLU A 215 16.86 14.43 -6.80
N ILE A 216 18.01 15.10 -6.66
CA ILE A 216 18.37 16.28 -7.43
C ILE A 216 19.73 16.06 -8.10
N LYS A 217 19.77 16.23 -9.43
CA LYS A 217 21.02 16.16 -10.22
C LYS A 217 21.78 17.48 -10.17
N LEU A 218 23.03 17.40 -9.73
CA LEU A 218 23.93 18.54 -9.58
C LEU A 218 24.96 18.59 -10.71
N ASP A 219 25.63 17.47 -10.99
CA ASP A 219 26.67 17.29 -12.02
C ASP A 219 27.73 18.42 -12.00
N SER A 220 28.29 18.68 -10.81
CA SER A 220 29.20 19.81 -10.59
C SER A 220 30.42 19.42 -9.74
N THR A 221 31.55 20.10 -9.97
CA THR A 221 32.78 19.91 -9.18
C THR A 221 33.04 21.12 -8.31
N GLN A 222 33.20 20.89 -7.00
CA GLN A 222 33.48 21.94 -6.03
C GLN A 222 34.16 21.37 -4.79
N LYS A 223 34.89 22.22 -4.07
CA LYS A 223 35.38 21.93 -2.71
C LYS A 223 34.35 22.30 -1.64
N VAL A 224 33.67 23.44 -1.82
CA VAL A 224 32.67 23.97 -0.88
C VAL A 224 31.34 24.13 -1.61
N LEU A 225 30.29 23.57 -1.02
CA LEU A 225 28.92 23.62 -1.54
C LEU A 225 28.04 24.40 -0.58
N GLY A 226 27.32 25.38 -1.09
CA GLY A 226 26.26 26.09 -0.38
C GLY A 226 24.91 25.50 -0.76
N CYS A 227 24.13 25.12 0.25
CA CYS A 227 22.76 24.64 0.11
C CYS A 227 21.85 25.63 0.84
N VAL A 228 20.99 26.33 0.08
CA VAL A 228 20.13 27.39 0.63
C VAL A 228 18.67 27.01 0.40
N PHE A 229 17.95 26.77 1.49
CA PHE A 229 16.50 26.58 1.45
C PHE A 229 15.82 27.96 1.37
N LEU A 230 14.96 28.14 0.36
CA LEU A 230 14.39 29.46 0.05
C LEU A 230 13.11 29.76 0.83
N ASP A 231 12.50 28.73 1.41
CA ASP A 231 11.32 28.86 2.26
C ASP A 231 11.66 29.56 3.59
N ASN A 232 10.67 30.22 4.19
CA ASN A 232 10.88 30.92 5.47
C ASN A 232 11.17 29.96 6.63
N ASP A 233 10.60 28.76 6.53
CA ASP A 233 10.72 27.68 7.49
C ASP A 233 10.83 26.36 6.71
N ALA A 234 11.90 25.59 6.96
CA ALA A 234 12.13 24.31 6.33
C ALA A 234 12.65 23.27 7.35
N TYR A 235 11.96 22.14 7.42
CA TYR A 235 12.41 20.96 8.15
C TYR A 235 13.00 19.94 7.17
N VAL A 236 14.30 19.76 7.26
CA VAL A 236 15.06 18.86 6.38
C VAL A 236 15.51 17.68 7.22
N GLY A 237 15.21 16.47 6.75
CA GLY A 237 15.58 15.24 7.44
C GLY A 237 17.04 14.93 7.22
N GLU A 238 17.35 14.27 6.10
CA GLU A 238 18.66 13.70 5.83
C GLU A 238 19.10 14.08 4.40
N MET A 239 20.41 14.18 4.16
CA MET A 239 20.97 14.50 2.85
C MET A 239 22.12 13.58 2.48
N ILE A 240 22.10 12.96 1.30
CA ILE A 240 23.19 12.11 0.82
C ILE A 240 23.72 12.64 -0.50
N PHE A 241 25.02 12.86 -0.58
CA PHE A 241 25.69 13.24 -1.81
C PHE A 241 26.33 12.02 -2.46
N PHE A 242 26.29 11.95 -3.78
CA PHE A 242 26.88 10.86 -4.56
C PHE A 242 27.92 11.38 -5.55
N ASP A 243 28.99 10.62 -5.75
CA ASP A 243 29.96 10.85 -6.81
C ASP A 243 29.46 10.31 -8.16
N ASP A 244 30.27 10.48 -9.21
CA ASP A 244 30.03 9.95 -10.55
C ASP A 244 30.00 8.42 -10.63
N LYS A 245 30.52 7.74 -9.61
CA LYS A 245 30.59 6.27 -9.48
C LYS A 245 29.48 5.71 -8.59
N GLY A 246 28.63 6.55 -8.01
CA GLY A 246 27.56 6.15 -7.10
C GLY A 246 28.01 5.89 -5.65
N ASN A 247 29.22 6.30 -5.26
CA ASN A 247 29.66 6.25 -3.86
C ASN A 247 29.11 7.43 -3.07
N LYS A 248 28.73 7.19 -1.81
CA LYS A 248 28.32 8.25 -0.88
C LYS A 248 29.51 9.14 -0.52
N ILE A 249 29.31 10.46 -0.60
CA ILE A 249 30.29 11.47 -0.22
C ILE A 249 29.80 12.17 1.06
N LEU A 250 30.66 12.24 2.08
CA LEU A 250 30.38 12.95 3.33
C LEU A 250 31.24 14.22 3.42
N PRO A 251 30.67 15.38 3.77
CA PRO A 251 31.44 16.59 4.01
C PRO A 251 32.25 16.49 5.33
N GLN A 252 33.41 17.12 5.39
CA GLN A 252 34.28 17.08 6.58
C GLN A 252 33.61 17.76 7.78
N ASN A 253 32.82 18.79 7.52
CA ASN A 253 32.05 19.50 8.53
C ASN A 253 30.64 18.91 8.77
N ALA A 254 30.37 17.65 8.36
CA ALA A 254 29.09 16.98 8.62
C ALA A 254 28.69 17.03 10.10
N GLY A 255 29.64 17.01 11.03
CA GLY A 255 29.38 17.13 12.47
C GLY A 255 28.72 18.46 12.88
N ALA A 256 28.91 19.55 12.12
CA ALA A 256 28.22 20.82 12.34
C ALA A 256 26.74 20.76 11.95
N TYR A 257 26.40 19.83 11.05
CA TYR A 257 25.05 19.59 10.52
C TYR A 257 24.60 18.16 10.85
N MET A 258 24.88 17.69 12.07
CA MET A 258 24.73 16.29 12.46
C MET A 258 23.39 15.67 12.01
N LYS A 259 22.28 16.39 12.20
CA LYS A 259 20.93 15.92 11.86
C LYS A 259 20.68 15.70 10.36
N LEU A 260 21.53 16.24 9.47
CA LEU A 260 21.41 16.02 8.03
C LEU A 260 22.21 14.79 7.57
N PHE A 261 23.05 14.22 8.44
CA PHE A 261 24.07 13.23 8.10
C PHE A 261 24.15 12.06 9.09
N ASP A 262 23.22 11.93 10.05
CA ASP A 262 23.27 10.95 11.13
C ASP A 262 22.54 9.63 10.79
N GLU A 263 21.66 9.63 9.79
CA GLU A 263 20.82 8.48 9.42
C GLU A 263 21.09 7.96 7.99
N GLN A 264 22.27 8.23 7.43
CA GLN A 264 22.74 7.79 6.10
C GLN A 264 22.54 6.29 5.78
N ALA A 265 22.50 5.45 6.81
CA ALA A 265 22.31 4.00 6.69
C ALA A 265 20.86 3.63 6.32
N LEU A 266 19.89 4.54 6.51
CA LEU A 266 18.48 4.32 6.17
C LEU A 266 18.15 4.59 4.69
N TYR A 267 19.13 5.05 3.91
CA TYR A 267 18.97 5.16 2.47
C TYR A 267 18.87 3.77 1.83
N PRO A 268 17.79 3.49 1.08
CA PRO A 268 17.57 2.17 0.51
C PRO A 268 18.52 1.92 -0.66
N GLU A 269 18.90 0.64 -0.87
CA GLU A 269 19.62 0.23 -2.07
C GLU A 269 18.72 0.29 -3.32
N ASP A 270 17.43 0.00 -3.16
CA ASP A 270 16.42 -0.02 -4.23
C ASP A 270 15.22 0.87 -3.90
N GLU A 271 14.80 1.68 -4.87
CA GLU A 271 13.61 2.53 -4.77
C GLU A 271 12.29 1.76 -4.94
N THR A 272 11.90 1.03 -3.90
CA THR A 272 10.64 0.27 -3.90
C THR A 272 9.61 0.87 -2.94
N TYR A 273 8.34 0.46 -3.07
CA TYR A 273 7.27 0.82 -2.13
C TYR A 273 7.60 0.47 -0.67
N TYR A 274 8.56 -0.43 -0.45
CA TYR A 274 8.95 -0.90 0.87
C TYR A 274 9.54 0.21 1.75
N TYR A 275 10.19 1.23 1.15
CA TYR A 275 10.93 2.26 1.88
C TYR A 275 10.32 3.65 1.83
N ARG A 276 9.27 3.86 1.01
CA ARG A 276 8.69 5.18 0.75
C ARG A 276 7.18 5.13 0.59
N THR A 277 6.54 6.31 0.61
CA THR A 277 5.14 6.42 0.20
C THR A 277 4.97 6.18 -1.30
N MET A 278 3.88 5.53 -1.70
CA MET A 278 3.50 5.34 -3.11
C MET A 278 2.15 6.00 -3.43
N PHE A 279 2.00 6.56 -4.63
CA PHE A 279 0.76 7.19 -5.09
C PHE A 279 0.17 8.16 -4.04
N ASP A 280 -1.09 7.95 -3.66
CA ASP A 280 -1.83 8.80 -2.72
C ASP A 280 -1.37 8.64 -1.27
N GLU A 281 -0.47 7.71 -0.95
CA GLU A 281 0.11 7.60 0.39
C GLU A 281 0.87 8.87 0.78
N VAL A 282 1.45 9.59 -0.19
CA VAL A 282 2.11 10.88 0.06
C VAL A 282 1.16 11.87 0.73
N TYR A 283 -0.14 11.80 0.41
CA TYR A 283 -1.18 12.64 1.00
C TYR A 283 -1.76 12.02 2.27
N HIS A 284 -2.19 10.76 2.20
CA HIS A 284 -2.91 10.12 3.29
C HIS A 284 -2.03 9.80 4.50
N ALA A 285 -0.82 9.30 4.29
CA ALA A 285 0.10 9.00 5.38
C ALA A 285 0.58 10.29 6.05
N ARG A 286 0.92 11.31 5.24
CA ARG A 286 1.27 12.65 5.73
C ARG A 286 0.16 13.25 6.59
N THR A 287 -1.07 13.29 6.08
CA THR A 287 -2.17 13.89 6.83
C THR A 287 -2.59 13.08 8.05
N ALA A 288 -2.46 11.75 8.01
CA ALA A 288 -2.64 10.93 9.18
C ALA A 288 -1.59 11.22 10.27
N TYR A 289 -0.35 11.50 9.89
CA TYR A 289 0.68 11.97 10.82
C TYR A 289 0.35 13.35 11.39
N GLU A 290 -0.15 14.27 10.55
CA GLU A 290 -0.57 15.60 10.99
C GLU A 290 -1.71 15.50 12.02
N PHE A 291 -2.70 14.63 11.78
CA PHE A 291 -3.77 14.31 12.74
C PHE A 291 -3.24 13.67 14.02
N ALA A 292 -2.19 12.86 13.94
CA ALA A 292 -1.62 12.18 15.11
C ALA A 292 -0.90 13.13 16.07
N ASN A 293 -0.38 14.25 15.55
CA ASN A 293 0.49 15.20 16.23
C ASN A 293 -0.09 16.62 16.32
N ASP A 294 -1.39 16.79 16.03
CA ASP A 294 -2.10 18.08 16.07
C ASP A 294 -1.42 19.19 15.21
N LEU A 295 -0.90 18.80 14.05
CA LEU A 295 -0.25 19.70 13.09
C LEU A 295 -1.25 20.27 12.07
N PRO A 296 -0.92 21.40 11.40
CA PRO A 296 -1.71 21.91 10.30
C PRO A 296 -1.95 20.86 9.21
N ILE A 297 -3.21 20.74 8.80
CA ILE A 297 -3.68 19.71 7.88
C ILE A 297 -3.33 20.11 6.45
N TYR A 298 -2.52 19.30 5.77
CA TYR A 298 -2.14 19.55 4.38
C TYR A 298 -3.29 19.26 3.41
N GLU A 299 -3.99 18.15 3.60
CA GLU A 299 -4.99 17.65 2.65
C GLU A 299 -6.36 17.44 3.31
N ASN A 300 -7.34 18.29 2.98
CA ASN A 300 -8.68 18.31 3.58
C ASN A 300 -9.85 18.07 2.60
N THR A 301 -9.59 17.73 1.33
CA THR A 301 -10.63 17.50 0.31
C THR A 301 -11.49 16.27 0.58
N HIS A 302 -10.95 15.30 1.33
CA HIS A 302 -11.63 14.05 1.68
C HIS A 302 -12.02 14.00 3.16
N PRO A 303 -13.17 13.38 3.51
CA PRO A 303 -13.57 13.18 4.90
C PRO A 303 -12.48 12.54 5.78
N PRO A 304 -12.40 12.89 7.07
CA PRO A 304 -11.23 12.59 7.90
C PRO A 304 -11.13 11.12 8.34
N LEU A 305 -12.21 10.34 8.31
CA LEU A 305 -12.29 9.03 8.96
C LEU A 305 -11.15 8.08 8.55
N GLY A 306 -10.85 7.96 7.25
CA GLY A 306 -9.78 7.09 6.77
C GLY A 306 -8.41 7.50 7.32
N LYS A 307 -8.12 8.81 7.34
CA LYS A 307 -6.87 9.38 7.86
C LYS A 307 -6.78 9.21 9.38
N THR A 308 -7.89 9.32 10.10
CA THR A 308 -7.96 9.04 11.55
C THR A 308 -7.70 7.56 11.85
N ILE A 309 -8.16 6.64 11.01
CA ILE A 309 -7.85 5.22 11.17
C ILE A 309 -6.36 4.97 10.90
N ILE A 310 -5.78 5.54 9.84
CA ILE A 310 -4.34 5.43 9.55
C ILE A 310 -3.50 6.00 10.71
N SER A 311 -3.93 7.09 11.34
CA SER A 311 -3.19 7.72 12.44
C SER A 311 -3.06 6.80 13.66
N ILE A 312 -3.98 5.86 13.87
CA ILE A 312 -3.86 4.81 14.89
C ILE A 312 -2.65 3.92 14.59
N GLY A 313 -2.48 3.49 13.34
CA GLY A 313 -1.34 2.68 12.91
C GLY A 313 -0.01 3.42 13.09
N ILE A 314 0.03 4.70 12.72
CA ILE A 314 1.19 5.57 12.94
C ILE A 314 1.51 5.72 14.43
N LYS A 315 0.51 5.90 15.30
CA LYS A 315 0.72 5.98 16.75
C LYS A 315 1.26 4.66 17.34
N MET A 316 0.89 3.52 16.77
CA MET A 316 1.32 2.20 17.25
C MET A 316 2.73 1.83 16.79
N PHE A 317 3.09 2.15 15.55
CA PHE A 317 4.31 1.63 14.92
C PHE A 317 5.28 2.71 14.43
N GLY A 318 4.94 3.98 14.58
CA GLY A 318 5.70 5.12 14.09
C GLY A 318 5.31 5.57 12.68
N MET A 319 5.86 6.71 12.27
CA MET A 319 5.71 7.22 10.92
C MET A 319 6.65 6.46 9.99
N ASN A 320 6.21 5.34 9.43
CA ASN A 320 6.95 4.51 8.48
C ASN A 320 5.98 3.68 7.61
N PRO A 321 6.46 3.11 6.47
CA PRO A 321 5.65 2.29 5.57
C PRO A 321 4.80 1.23 6.25
N PHE A 322 5.38 0.53 7.23
CA PHE A 322 4.64 -0.45 8.02
C PHE A 322 3.47 0.19 8.79
N GLY A 323 3.74 1.27 9.54
CA GLY A 323 2.78 1.90 10.44
C GLY A 323 1.58 2.51 9.73
N TRP A 324 1.78 3.25 8.63
CA TRP A 324 0.66 3.86 7.91
C TRP A 324 -0.14 2.88 7.06
N ARG A 325 0.42 1.71 6.71
CA ARG A 325 -0.32 0.66 5.98
C ARG A 325 -0.99 -0.37 6.90
N PHE A 326 -0.56 -0.46 8.16
CA PHE A 326 -1.06 -1.46 9.11
C PHE A 326 -2.58 -1.46 9.23
N MET A 327 -3.18 -0.30 9.45
CA MET A 327 -4.63 -0.21 9.64
C MET A 327 -5.41 -0.49 8.35
N SER A 328 -4.83 -0.24 7.17
CA SER A 328 -5.41 -0.66 5.89
C SER A 328 -5.53 -2.18 5.80
N VAL A 329 -4.52 -2.93 6.26
CA VAL A 329 -4.57 -4.40 6.33
C VAL A 329 -5.58 -4.88 7.36
N VAL A 330 -5.66 -4.24 8.54
CA VAL A 330 -6.66 -4.57 9.56
C VAL A 330 -8.08 -4.42 8.99
N CYS A 331 -8.38 -3.26 8.40
CA CYS A 331 -9.68 -3.00 7.77
C CYS A 331 -9.96 -3.96 6.61
N GLY A 332 -8.98 -4.21 5.74
CA GLY A 332 -9.09 -5.19 4.66
C GLY A 332 -9.37 -6.61 5.16
N SER A 333 -8.79 -7.00 6.29
CA SER A 333 -9.02 -8.31 6.91
C SER A 333 -10.46 -8.47 7.42
N PHE A 334 -11.05 -7.40 7.96
CA PHE A 334 -12.45 -7.39 8.37
C PHE A 334 -13.42 -7.41 7.19
N ILE A 335 -13.04 -6.89 6.02
CA ILE A 335 -13.87 -6.98 4.80
C ILE A 335 -14.14 -8.45 4.44
N VAL A 336 -13.18 -9.37 4.64
CA VAL A 336 -13.39 -10.82 4.44
C VAL A 336 -14.58 -11.33 5.26
N THR A 337 -14.64 -10.95 6.53
CA THR A 337 -15.73 -11.27 7.46
C THR A 337 -17.07 -10.68 6.97
N LEU A 338 -17.07 -9.41 6.57
CA LEU A 338 -18.27 -8.69 6.13
C LEU A 338 -18.83 -9.25 4.83
N VAL A 339 -17.97 -9.55 3.86
CA VAL A 339 -18.36 -10.15 2.58
C VAL A 339 -18.97 -11.53 2.80
N TYR A 340 -18.38 -12.34 3.68
CA TYR A 340 -18.95 -13.64 4.02
C TYR A 340 -20.33 -13.51 4.68
N ALA A 341 -20.47 -12.62 5.67
CA ALA A 341 -21.75 -12.39 6.34
C ALA A 341 -22.82 -11.84 5.37
N PHE A 342 -22.41 -10.96 4.45
CA PHE A 342 -23.28 -10.42 3.41
C PHE A 342 -23.73 -11.51 2.44
N ALA A 343 -22.82 -12.38 2.00
CA ALA A 343 -23.13 -13.51 1.14
C ALA A 343 -24.14 -14.46 1.81
N LEU A 344 -23.93 -14.82 3.08
CA LEU A 344 -24.88 -15.62 3.85
C LEU A 344 -26.28 -14.98 3.92
N ARG A 345 -26.33 -13.65 4.10
CA ARG A 345 -27.59 -12.92 4.20
C ARG A 345 -28.38 -12.91 2.88
N ILE A 346 -27.69 -12.80 1.74
CA ILE A 346 -28.33 -12.80 0.43
C ILE A 346 -28.76 -14.19 0.00
N THR A 347 -27.91 -15.21 0.22
CA THR A 347 -28.21 -16.56 -0.27
C THR A 347 -29.23 -17.28 0.59
N GLY A 348 -29.47 -16.82 1.83
CA GLY A 348 -30.47 -17.36 2.75
C GLY A 348 -30.26 -18.84 3.10
N THR A 349 -29.16 -19.42 2.65
CA THR A 349 -28.87 -20.84 2.74
C THR A 349 -27.48 -21.01 3.35
N MET A 350 -27.44 -21.78 4.43
CA MET A 350 -26.24 -22.43 5.00
C MET A 350 -25.52 -23.39 4.02
N TYR A 351 -25.83 -23.34 2.71
CA TYR A 351 -25.27 -24.21 1.69
C TYR A 351 -24.03 -23.62 1.01
N ILE A 352 -23.43 -22.56 1.56
CA ILE A 352 -21.96 -22.39 1.49
C ILE A 352 -21.31 -23.33 2.53
N ARG A 353 -21.78 -24.58 2.59
CA ARG A 353 -21.10 -25.71 3.21
C ARG A 353 -20.19 -26.27 2.11
N MET A 354 -18.94 -25.80 2.07
CA MET A 354 -17.85 -26.58 1.46
C MET A 354 -17.43 -27.65 2.45
N LEU A 355 -18.25 -28.69 2.57
CA LEU A 355 -17.98 -30.03 3.09
C LEU A 355 -19.07 -30.93 2.49
#